data_AF-A0A529MF36-F1
#
_entry.id   AF-A0A529MF36-F1
#
_cell.length_a   1.000
_cell.length_b   1.000
_cell.length_c   1.000
_cell.angle_alpha   90.00
_cell.angle_beta   90.00
_cell.angle_gamma   90.00
#
_symmetry.space_group_name_H-M   'P 1'
#
loop_
_entity.id
_entity.type
_entity.pdbx_description
1 polymer ?
#
loop_
_entity_poly.entity_id
_entity_poly.type
_entity_poly.pdbx_seq_one_letter_code
_entity_poly.pdbx_strand_id
1 'polypeptide(L)' 'MIHSKRHGEILRILKEEGTITIASLAERLGVSLETVRRDVKPLADDGSVLKMHGAVGLASMVG' A
#
# COMPACT_ATOMS: atom_id res chain seq x y z
N MET A 1 15.84 -10.52 -2.96
CA MET A 1 15.67 -10.06 -1.57
C MET A 1 15.45 -8.53 -1.50
N ILE A 2 14.51 -7.99 -2.28
CA ILE A 2 14.28 -6.52 -2.43
C ILE A 2 12.89 -6.07 -1.94
N HIS A 3 12.00 -7.01 -1.62
CA HIS A 3 10.61 -6.74 -1.25
C HIS A 3 10.47 -6.10 0.14
N SER A 4 11.34 -6.47 1.11
CA SER A 4 11.19 -6.05 2.50
C SER A 4 11.36 -4.54 2.74
N LYS A 5 12.20 -3.85 1.95
CA LYS A 5 12.33 -2.38 2.07
C LYS A 5 11.11 -1.66 1.53
N ARG A 6 10.58 -2.08 0.39
CA ARG A 6 9.40 -1.42 -0.24
C ARG A 6 8.14 -1.64 0.59
N HIS A 7 7.91 -2.84 1.11
CA HIS A 7 6.77 -3.07 2.02
C HIS A 7 6.82 -2.16 3.26
N GLY A 8 8.01 -1.98 3.85
CA GLY A 8 8.17 -1.05 4.98
C GLY A 8 7.84 0.40 4.62
N GLU A 9 8.26 0.84 3.43
CA GLU A 9 7.97 2.19 2.93
C GLU A 9 6.48 2.39 2.63
N ILE A 10 5.83 1.39 2.01
CA ILE A 10 4.39 1.37 1.75
C ILE A 10 3.61 1.50 3.06
N LEU A 11 3.96 0.70 4.07
CA LEU A 11 3.31 0.73 5.38
C LEU A 11 3.53 2.06 6.11
N ARG A 12 4.73 2.64 6.00
CA ARG A 12 5.03 3.95 6.57
C ARG A 12 4.17 5.04 5.94
N ILE A 13 4.11 5.10 4.62
CA ILE A 13 3.28 6.05 3.89
C ILE A 13 1.80 5.87 4.25
N LEU A 14 1.32 4.62 4.31
CA LEU A 14 -0.05 4.31 4.73
C LEU A 14 -0.34 4.74 6.18
N LYS A 15 0.66 4.68 7.07
CA LYS A 15 0.52 5.14 8.45
C LYS A 15 0.51 6.66 8.59
N GLU A 16 1.25 7.36 7.72
CA GLU A 16 1.31 8.82 7.71
C GLU A 16 0.07 9.45 7.04
N GLU A 17 -0.39 8.92 5.91
CA GLU A 17 -1.57 9.42 5.17
C GLU A 17 -2.90 8.80 5.64
N GLY A 18 -2.86 7.65 6.32
CA GLY A 18 -4.04 6.86 6.68
C GLY A 18 -4.65 6.12 5.48
N THR A 19 -4.83 6.80 4.34
CA THR A 19 -5.34 6.24 3.10
C THR A 19 -4.66 6.88 1.89
N ILE A 20 -4.08 6.07 0.99
CA ILE A 20 -3.42 6.53 -0.24
C ILE A 20 -3.85 5.68 -1.44
N THR A 21 -3.86 6.25 -2.63
CA THR A 21 -4.18 5.48 -3.85
C THR A 21 -2.98 4.69 -4.36
N ILE A 22 -3.22 3.61 -5.11
CA ILE A 22 -2.15 2.85 -5.79
C ILE A 22 -1.35 3.75 -6.75
N ALA A 23 -2.00 4.74 -7.37
CA ALA A 23 -1.35 5.68 -8.27
C ALA A 23 -0.36 6.59 -7.53
N SER A 24 -0.78 7.21 -6.44
CA SER A 24 0.10 8.04 -5.62
C SER A 24 1.25 7.24 -5.01
N LEU A 25 0.99 5.97 -4.63
CA LEU A 25 2.02 5.05 -4.17
C LEU A 25 3.06 4.75 -5.26
N ALA A 26 2.62 4.51 -6.49
CA ALA A 26 3.50 4.25 -7.63
C ALA A 26 4.38 5.46 -7.94
N GLU A 27 3.81 6.65 -7.94
CA GLU A 27 4.53 7.92 -8.14
C GLU A 27 5.58 8.15 -7.05
N ARG A 28 5.22 7.95 -5.78
CA ARG A 28 6.13 8.13 -4.63
C ARG A 28 7.26 7.13 -4.59
N LEU A 29 7.00 5.89 -4.98
CA LEU A 29 7.99 4.82 -5.00
C LEU A 29 8.81 4.80 -6.30
N GLY A 30 8.42 5.59 -7.31
CA GLY A 30 9.06 5.59 -8.62
C GLY A 30 8.93 4.25 -9.36
N VAL A 31 7.83 3.53 -9.16
CA VAL A 31 7.58 2.22 -9.77
C VAL A 31 6.26 2.20 -10.54
N SER A 32 6.08 1.22 -11.43
CA SER A 32 4.82 1.06 -12.16
C SER A 32 3.65 0.65 -11.26
N LEU A 33 2.42 1.03 -11.65
CA LEU A 33 1.18 0.63 -10.99
C LEU A 33 1.06 -0.89 -10.78
N GLU A 34 1.52 -1.68 -11.75
CA GLU A 34 1.52 -3.14 -11.65
C GLU A 34 2.46 -3.68 -10.56
N THR A 35 3.58 -3.00 -10.32
CA THR A 35 4.53 -3.33 -9.25
C THR A 35 3.87 -3.08 -7.90
N VAL A 36 3.30 -1.88 -7.70
CA VAL A 36 2.56 -1.55 -6.48
C VAL A 36 1.38 -2.51 -6.27
N ARG A 37 0.64 -2.85 -7.32
CA ARG A 37 -0.44 -3.84 -7.23
C ARG A 37 0.08 -5.20 -6.75
N ARG A 38 1.25 -5.64 -7.22
CA ARG A 38 1.86 -6.90 -6.79
C ARG A 38 2.34 -6.86 -5.34
N ASP A 39 2.89 -5.74 -4.88
CA ASP A 39 3.34 -5.58 -3.48
C ASP A 39 2.12 -5.38 -2.52
N VAL A 40 1.08 -4.67 -2.94
CA VAL A 40 -0.13 -4.43 -2.12
C VAL A 40 -1.10 -5.61 -2.12
N LYS A 41 -1.13 -6.44 -3.17
CA LYS A 41 -2.01 -7.63 -3.23
C LYS A 41 -1.86 -8.57 -2.03
N PRO A 42 -0.65 -9.02 -1.64
CA PRO A 42 -0.48 -9.85 -0.45
C PRO A 42 -0.83 -9.11 0.84
N LEU A 43 -0.59 -7.79 0.93
CA LEU A 43 -0.94 -6.98 2.10
C LEU A 43 -2.47 -6.81 2.26
N ALA A 44 -3.21 -6.77 1.16
CA ALA A 44 -4.66 -6.74 1.16
C ALA A 44 -5.28 -8.12 1.44
N ASP A 45 -4.66 -9.18 0.95
CA ASP A 45 -5.07 -10.58 1.19
C ASP A 45 -4.89 -10.96 2.68
N ASP A 46 -3.80 -10.50 3.29
CA ASP A 46 -3.49 -10.65 4.72
C ASP A 46 -4.39 -9.78 5.63
N GLY A 47 -5.24 -8.92 5.06
CA GLY A 47 -6.10 -8.02 5.82
C GLY A 47 -5.36 -6.87 6.51
N SER A 48 -4.06 -6.73 6.30
CA SER A 48 -3.25 -5.58 6.78
C SER A 48 -3.68 -4.25 6.12
N VAL A 49 -4.35 -4.32 4.97
CA VAL A 49 -4.66 -3.17 4.12
C VAL A 49 -6.07 -3.27 3.52
N LEU A 50 -6.90 -2.26 3.75
CA LEU A 50 -8.25 -2.16 3.21
C LEU A 50 -8.24 -1.50 1.83
N LYS A 51 -8.79 -2.20 0.85
CA LYS A 51 -8.90 -1.76 -0.54
C LYS A 51 -10.29 -1.18 -0.77
N MET A 52 -10.47 0.13 -0.56
CA MET A 52 -11.65 0.82 -1.09
C MET A 52 -11.41 1.09 -2.58
N HIS A 53 -12.44 1.13 -3.43
CA HIS A 53 -12.29 1.35 -4.88
C HIS A 53 -11.33 2.52 -5.19
N GLY A 54 -10.07 2.20 -5.53
CA GLY A 54 -9.00 3.17 -5.82
C GLY A 54 -8.11 3.59 -4.64
N ALA A 55 -8.50 3.33 -3.39
CA ALA A 55 -7.84 3.81 -2.19
C ALA A 55 -7.44 2.66 -1.25
N VAL A 56 -6.26 2.79 -0.65
CA VAL A 56 -5.58 1.77 0.14
C VAL A 56 -5.34 2.37 1.52
N GLY A 57 -5.91 1.80 2.58
CA GLY A 57 -5.80 2.32 3.95
C GLY A 57 -5.46 1.24 4.97
N LEU A 58 -4.96 1.64 6.14
CA LEU A 58 -4.65 0.69 7.22
C LEU A 58 -5.94 0.06 7.77
N ALA A 59 -5.94 -1.27 7.91
CA ALA A 59 -7.11 -1.99 8.43
C ALA A 59 -7.44 -1.66 9.90
N SER A 60 -6.45 -1.21 10.67
CA SER A 60 -6.63 -0.88 12.09
C SER A 60 -7.36 0.46 12.36
N MET A 61 -7.78 1.19 11.32
CA MET A 61 -8.43 2.50 11.44
C MET A 61 -9.95 2.46 11.16
N VAL A 62 -10.53 1.28 10.93
CA VAL A 62 -11.99 1.11 10.87
C VAL A 62 -12.48 0.54 12.19
N GLY A 63 -12.78 1.44 13.12
CA GLY A 63 -13.45 1.19 14.39
C GLY A 63 -14.42 2.33 14.66
#